data_AF-A0A7X6DF44-F1
#
_entry.id   AF-A0A7X6DF44-F1
#
_cell.length_a   1.000
_cell.length_b   1.000
_cell.length_c   1.000
_cell.angle_alpha   90.00
_cell.angle_beta   90.00
_cell.angle_gamma   90.00
#
_symmetry.space_group_name_H-M   'P 1'
#
loop_
_entity.id
_entity.type
_entity.pdbx_description
1 polymer ?
#
loop_
_entity_poly.entity_id
_entity_poly.type
_entity_poly.pdbx_seq_one_letter_code
_entity_poly.pdbx_strand_id
1 'polypeptide(L)'
;MKIQTTRAGMAAALLAAAPCWPAQWFAVGGPREATAGPLVEVDLETLGPPRRGGEAVIRVSYAAPQAHEDGFRYRSFVGNARFDCQRQVISLTSAAFYRLPQGQGERVGTNSSGSVSGMPATLLDSISARERQALLRASCATAQPAS
;
A
#
# COMPACT_ATOMS: atom_id res chain seq x y z
N MET A 1 -55.40 -3.26 -44.11
CA MET A 1 -54.76 -3.22 -42.78
C MET A 1 -53.26 -3.06 -42.96
N LYS A 2 -52.68 -1.93 -42.52
CA LYS A 2 -51.24 -1.67 -42.53
C LYS A 2 -50.67 -2.14 -41.19
N ILE A 3 -49.62 -2.96 -41.20
CA ILE A 3 -48.86 -3.33 -40.01
C ILE A 3 -47.45 -2.75 -40.20
N GLN A 4 -47.15 -1.69 -39.45
CA GLN A 4 -45.80 -1.14 -39.32
C GLN A 4 -45.05 -1.98 -38.29
N THR A 5 -43.97 -2.62 -38.72
CA THR A 5 -43.06 -3.36 -37.83
C THR A 5 -41.84 -2.50 -37.55
N THR A 6 -41.84 -1.83 -36.41
CA THR A 6 -40.64 -1.23 -35.80
C THR A 6 -39.95 -2.28 -34.93
N ARG A 7 -38.63 -2.40 -35.05
CA ARG A 7 -37.64 -2.90 -34.05
C ARG A 7 -36.33 -3.16 -34.80
N ALA A 8 -35.15 -2.89 -34.30
CA ALA A 8 -34.65 -2.14 -33.15
C ALA A 8 -33.15 -2.01 -33.44
N GLY A 9 -32.60 -0.80 -33.41
CA GLY A 9 -31.17 -0.59 -33.61
C GLY A 9 -30.37 -1.18 -32.45
N MET A 10 -29.50 -2.13 -32.74
CA MET A 10 -28.57 -2.72 -31.78
C MET A 10 -27.36 -1.79 -31.66
N ALA A 11 -27.35 -0.91 -30.67
CA ALA A 11 -26.18 -0.10 -30.35
C ALA A 11 -25.24 -0.94 -29.45
N ALA A 12 -24.15 -1.42 -30.01
CA ALA A 12 -23.08 -2.09 -29.27
C ALA A 12 -22.29 -1.04 -28.45
N ALA A 13 -22.52 -1.00 -27.14
CA ALA A 13 -21.71 -0.22 -26.22
C ALA A 13 -20.36 -0.94 -25.98
N LEU A 14 -19.32 -0.50 -26.68
CA LEU A 14 -17.93 -0.83 -26.36
C LEU A 14 -17.56 -0.14 -25.04
N LEU A 15 -17.66 -0.88 -23.93
CA LEU A 15 -17.10 -0.49 -22.64
C LEU A 15 -15.57 -0.42 -22.80
N ALA A 16 -15.04 0.80 -22.86
CA ALA A 16 -13.62 1.07 -22.72
C ALA A 16 -13.19 0.67 -21.31
N ALA A 17 -12.73 -0.57 -21.13
CA ALA A 17 -12.03 -0.98 -19.93
C ALA A 17 -10.70 -0.22 -19.91
N ALA A 18 -10.62 0.81 -19.07
CA ALA A 18 -9.34 1.43 -18.76
C ALA A 18 -8.41 0.32 -18.20
N PRO A 19 -7.18 0.19 -18.71
CA PRO A 19 -6.24 -0.77 -18.17
C PRO A 19 -5.91 -0.39 -16.72
N CYS A 20 -6.47 -1.14 -15.76
CA CYS A 20 -5.97 -1.15 -14.39
C CYS A 20 -4.65 -1.91 -14.41
N TRP A 21 -3.53 -1.21 -14.42
CA TRP A 21 -2.24 -1.87 -14.18
C TRP A 21 -2.21 -2.38 -12.73
N PRO A 22 -1.83 -3.64 -12.50
CA PRO A 22 -1.71 -4.18 -11.15
C PRO A 22 -0.52 -3.51 -10.46
N ALA A 23 -0.75 -3.00 -9.24
CA ALA A 23 0.30 -2.41 -8.41
C ALA A 23 1.56 -3.30 -8.38
N GLN A 24 2.72 -2.70 -8.63
CA GLN A 24 4.00 -3.39 -8.69
C GLN A 24 4.66 -3.41 -7.31
N TRP A 25 4.29 -4.41 -6.52
CA TRP A 25 4.83 -4.61 -5.18
C TRP A 25 6.27 -5.12 -5.22
N PHE A 26 7.18 -4.39 -4.60
CA PHE A 26 8.58 -4.78 -4.45
C PHE A 26 8.91 -5.04 -2.97
N ALA A 27 9.40 -6.24 -2.67
CA ALA A 27 9.82 -6.61 -1.32
C ALA A 27 11.14 -5.92 -0.96
N VAL A 28 11.11 -5.05 0.05
CA VAL A 28 12.28 -4.31 0.55
C VAL A 28 12.85 -4.93 1.81
N GLY A 29 12.08 -5.74 2.52
CA GLY A 29 12.50 -6.39 3.76
C GLY A 29 11.60 -7.55 4.16
N GLY A 30 12.13 -8.40 5.03
CA GLY A 30 11.46 -9.62 5.47
C GLY A 30 11.63 -10.81 4.52
N PRO A 31 11.08 -11.98 4.89
CA PRO A 31 11.04 -13.16 4.04
C PRO A 31 10.14 -12.95 2.81
N ARG A 32 10.44 -13.64 1.69
CA ARG A 32 9.65 -13.55 0.42
C ARG A 32 8.16 -13.80 0.62
N GLU A 33 7.82 -14.58 1.63
CA GLU A 33 6.46 -14.80 2.12
C GLU A 33 6.45 -14.42 3.59
N ALA A 34 5.33 -13.87 4.09
CA ALA A 34 5.15 -13.52 5.50
C ALA A 34 4.98 -14.79 6.39
N THR A 35 5.89 -15.75 6.30
CA THR A 35 5.84 -17.05 7.01
C THR A 35 6.71 -17.04 8.26
N ALA A 36 7.83 -16.32 8.25
CA ALA A 36 8.80 -16.28 9.36
C ALA A 36 8.94 -14.89 10.03
N GLY A 37 8.38 -13.84 9.44
CA GLY A 37 8.50 -12.45 9.90
C GLY A 37 7.67 -11.50 9.05
N PRO A 38 7.63 -10.20 9.39
CA PRO A 38 6.91 -9.23 8.59
C PRO A 38 7.53 -9.11 7.20
N LEU A 39 6.74 -9.31 6.15
CA LEU A 39 7.11 -8.96 4.79
C LEU A 39 6.73 -7.50 4.55
N VAL A 40 7.71 -6.70 4.15
CA VAL A 40 7.55 -5.28 3.87
C VAL A 40 7.76 -5.03 2.39
N GLU A 41 6.74 -4.44 1.78
CA GLU A 41 6.68 -4.17 0.34
C GLU A 41 6.38 -2.69 0.10
N VAL A 42 6.88 -2.17 -1.01
CA VAL A 42 6.57 -0.83 -1.52
C VAL A 42 5.95 -0.95 -2.91
N ASP A 43 4.96 -0.12 -3.21
CA ASP A 43 4.41 0.00 -4.56
C ASP A 43 5.31 0.94 -5.39
N LEU A 44 6.01 0.36 -6.38
CA LEU A 44 6.94 1.11 -7.23
C LEU A 44 6.24 2.16 -8.09
N GLU A 45 4.95 1.99 -8.41
CA GLU A 45 4.22 2.97 -9.23
C GLU A 45 3.93 4.26 -8.45
N THR A 46 3.88 4.16 -7.13
CA THR A 46 3.62 5.29 -6.23
C THR A 46 4.88 5.99 -5.76
N LEU A 47 6.06 5.37 -5.99
CA LEU A 47 7.32 5.89 -5.49
C LEU A 47 7.72 7.15 -6.26
N GLY A 48 7.64 8.30 -5.59
CA GLY A 48 8.09 9.57 -6.15
C GLY A 48 9.61 9.62 -6.42
N PRO A 49 10.09 10.59 -7.22
CA PRO A 49 11.50 10.69 -7.57
C PRO A 49 12.41 10.88 -6.33
N PRO A 50 13.56 10.19 -6.26
CA PRO A 50 14.32 9.95 -5.02
C PRO A 50 15.06 11.16 -4.42
N ARG A 51 14.83 12.40 -4.88
CA ARG A 51 15.78 13.49 -4.64
C ARG A 51 15.64 14.23 -3.31
N ARG A 52 14.50 14.16 -2.61
CA ARG A 52 14.30 14.88 -1.33
C ARG A 52 13.40 14.18 -0.31
N GLY A 53 13.09 12.91 -0.55
CA GLY A 53 11.93 12.29 0.08
C GLY A 53 10.69 12.40 -0.80
N GLY A 54 9.74 11.51 -0.57
CA GLY A 54 8.56 11.33 -1.38
C GLY A 54 7.47 10.62 -0.61
N GLU A 55 6.33 10.42 -1.25
CA GLU A 55 5.27 9.56 -0.74
C GLU A 55 5.31 8.25 -1.53
N ALA A 56 5.00 7.14 -0.86
CA ALA A 56 4.77 5.86 -1.51
C ALA A 56 3.77 5.05 -0.69
N VAL A 57 3.04 4.16 -1.37
CA VAL A 57 2.22 3.16 -0.71
C VAL A 57 3.14 2.03 -0.27
N ILE A 58 3.06 1.69 1.02
CA ILE A 58 3.71 0.51 1.58
C ILE A 58 2.66 -0.52 1.98
N ARG A 59 3.08 -1.78 1.99
CA ARG A 59 2.30 -2.89 2.49
C ARG A 59 3.15 -3.70 3.45
N VAL A 60 2.59 -4.02 4.60
CA VAL A 60 3.23 -4.87 5.60
C VAL A 60 2.34 -6.06 5.87
N SER A 61 2.90 -7.26 5.81
CA SER A 61 2.20 -8.52 6.01
C SER A 61 2.86 -9.33 7.11
N TYR A 62 2.07 -9.90 8.03
CA TYR A 62 2.56 -10.63 9.20
C TYR A 62 2.22 -12.11 9.13
N ALA A 63 3.11 -12.94 9.69
CA ALA A 63 2.87 -14.37 9.86
C ALA A 63 1.67 -14.64 10.77
N ALA A 64 1.61 -13.98 11.92
CA ALA A 64 0.53 -14.12 12.91
C ALA A 64 -0.35 -12.85 13.00
N PRO A 65 -1.63 -12.98 13.41
CA PRO A 65 -2.51 -11.84 13.64
C PRO A 65 -1.98 -10.86 14.70
N GLN A 66 -1.82 -9.61 14.31
CA GLN A 66 -1.48 -8.48 15.17
C GLN A 66 -2.73 -7.91 15.83
N ALA A 67 -2.58 -7.38 17.05
CA ALA A 67 -3.63 -6.63 17.71
C ALA A 67 -3.55 -5.15 17.32
N HIS A 68 -4.69 -4.52 17.09
CA HIS A 68 -4.83 -3.07 16.98
C HIS A 68 -5.33 -2.50 18.32
N GLU A 69 -4.96 -1.25 18.62
CA GLU A 69 -5.37 -0.57 19.86
C GLU A 69 -6.89 -0.40 19.96
N ASP A 70 -7.58 -0.30 18.81
CA ASP A 70 -9.05 -0.27 18.72
C ASP A 70 -9.73 -1.66 18.89
N GLY A 71 -8.98 -2.69 19.29
CA GLY A 71 -9.52 -4.00 19.68
C GLY A 71 -9.74 -5.02 18.57
N PHE A 72 -9.48 -4.68 17.30
CA PHE A 72 -9.52 -5.65 16.20
C PHE A 72 -8.16 -6.32 15.95
N ARG A 73 -8.15 -7.41 15.17
CA ARG A 73 -6.93 -8.11 14.76
C ARG A 73 -6.76 -8.07 13.25
N TYR A 74 -5.52 -7.94 12.79
CA TYR A 74 -5.18 -7.85 11.37
C TYR A 74 -3.93 -8.68 11.03
N ARG A 75 -3.76 -9.03 9.76
CA ARG A 75 -2.57 -9.73 9.25
C ARG A 75 -1.81 -8.95 8.20
N SER A 76 -2.37 -7.85 7.71
CA SER A 76 -1.62 -6.88 6.92
C SER A 76 -2.21 -5.50 7.04
N PHE A 77 -1.41 -4.49 6.71
CA PHE A 77 -1.90 -3.16 6.43
C PHE A 77 -1.29 -2.61 5.14
N VAL A 78 -2.04 -1.73 4.49
CA VAL A 78 -1.59 -0.93 3.33
C VAL A 78 -1.67 0.53 3.76
N GLY A 79 -0.55 1.26 3.67
CA GLY A 79 -0.49 2.63 4.17
C GLY A 79 0.25 3.58 3.22
N ASN A 80 -0.17 4.84 3.23
CA ASN A 80 0.55 5.91 2.56
C ASN A 80 1.68 6.37 3.48
N ALA A 81 2.92 6.13 3.07
CA ALA A 81 4.12 6.52 3.78
C ALA A 81 4.73 7.77 3.15
N ARG A 82 5.23 8.66 4.00
CA ARG A 82 6.03 9.81 3.62
C ARG A 82 7.45 9.59 4.12
N PHE A 83 8.42 9.77 3.22
CA PHE A 83 9.83 9.62 3.49
C PHE A 83 10.47 11.00 3.56
N ASP A 84 11.13 11.30 4.68
CA ASP A 84 12.04 12.45 4.80
C ASP A 84 13.48 11.92 4.70
N CYS A 85 14.05 12.00 3.51
CA CYS A 85 15.39 11.48 3.24
C CYS A 85 16.51 12.31 3.88
N GLN A 86 16.25 13.57 4.24
CA GLN A 86 17.25 14.39 4.95
C GLN A 86 17.33 14.00 6.41
N ARG A 87 16.18 13.75 7.04
CA ARG A 87 16.10 13.35 8.46
C ARG A 87 16.18 11.84 8.66
N GLN A 88 16.11 11.05 7.59
CA GLN A 88 16.03 9.59 7.61
C GLN A 88 14.83 9.09 8.44
N VAL A 89 13.66 9.70 8.22
CA VAL A 89 12.41 9.41 8.94
C VAL A 89 11.33 8.95 7.98
N ILE A 90 10.53 7.97 8.41
CA ILE A 90 9.28 7.55 7.75
C ILE A 90 8.13 8.01 8.64
N SER A 91 7.09 8.59 8.05
CA SER A 91 5.80 8.80 8.71
C SER A 91 4.68 8.17 7.88
N LEU A 92 3.60 7.75 8.53
CA LEU A 92 2.40 7.27 7.84
C LEU A 92 1.32 8.36 7.89
N THR A 93 0.69 8.62 6.76
CA THR A 93 -0.45 9.55 6.67
C THR A 93 -1.79 8.83 6.73
N SER A 94 -1.81 7.54 6.34
CA SER A 94 -2.97 6.66 6.48
C SER A 94 -2.54 5.19 6.48
N ALA A 95 -3.41 4.33 7.01
CA ALA A 95 -3.33 2.88 6.87
C ALA A 95 -4.71 2.24 6.81
N ALA A 96 -4.88 1.22 5.97
CA ALA A 96 -6.02 0.31 5.94
C ALA A 96 -5.58 -1.08 6.37
N PHE A 97 -6.34 -1.72 7.26
CA PHE A 97 -5.99 -3.00 7.89
C PHE A 97 -6.84 -4.13 7.36
N TYR A 98 -6.24 -5.30 7.15
CA TYR A 98 -6.88 -6.45 6.50
C TYR A 98 -6.68 -7.75 7.27
N ARG A 99 -7.65 -8.66 7.18
CA ARG A 99 -7.61 -9.97 7.87
C ARG A 99 -6.60 -10.96 7.30
N LEU A 100 -6.27 -10.86 6.02
CA LEU A 100 -5.30 -11.74 5.37
C LEU A 100 -4.00 -10.98 5.06
N PRO A 101 -2.89 -11.69 4.76
CA PRO A 101 -1.64 -11.07 4.29
C PRO A 101 -1.85 -10.33 2.97
N GLN A 102 -0.85 -9.55 2.58
CA GLN A 102 -0.76 -8.88 1.28
C GLN A 102 -1.96 -7.96 0.97
N GLY A 103 -2.59 -7.39 1.99
CA GLY A 103 -3.71 -6.46 1.83
C GLY A 103 -5.00 -7.14 1.34
N GLN A 104 -5.13 -8.44 1.57
CA GLN A 104 -6.27 -9.23 1.06
C GLN A 104 -7.33 -9.51 2.13
N GLY A 105 -8.52 -9.88 1.65
CA GLY A 105 -9.65 -10.24 2.48
C GLY A 105 -10.40 -9.03 3.04
N GLU A 106 -11.18 -9.25 4.08
CA GLU A 106 -11.99 -8.21 4.73
C GLU A 106 -11.10 -7.11 5.32
N ARG A 107 -11.44 -5.84 5.01
CA ARG A 107 -10.87 -4.66 5.66
C ARG A 107 -11.52 -4.49 7.03
N VAL A 108 -10.71 -4.52 8.09
CA VAL A 108 -11.16 -4.50 9.49
C VAL A 108 -10.99 -3.16 10.19
N GLY A 109 -10.27 -2.23 9.58
CA GLY A 109 -10.07 -0.89 10.15
C GLY A 109 -9.31 0.04 9.24
N THR A 110 -9.25 1.32 9.62
CA THR A 110 -8.47 2.36 8.95
C THR A 110 -8.00 3.43 9.94
N ASN A 111 -6.77 3.91 9.80
CA ASN A 111 -6.24 5.08 10.49
C ASN A 111 -5.89 6.17 9.47
N SER A 112 -6.07 7.44 9.85
CA SER A 112 -5.64 8.58 9.03
C SER A 112 -5.15 9.70 9.94
N SER A 113 -4.23 10.54 9.45
CA SER A 113 -3.70 11.67 10.20
C SER A 113 -4.76 12.71 10.61
N GLY A 114 -5.95 12.67 10.01
CA GLY A 114 -7.11 13.50 10.39
C GLY A 114 -8.10 12.83 11.35
N SER A 115 -7.87 11.56 11.74
CA SER A 115 -8.73 10.84 12.67
C SER A 115 -8.54 11.34 14.11
N VAL A 116 -9.58 11.22 14.96
CA VAL A 116 -9.56 11.64 16.38
C VAL A 116 -8.39 11.02 17.17
N SER A 117 -7.99 9.80 16.83
CA SER A 117 -6.85 9.09 17.45
C SER A 117 -5.50 9.37 16.75
N GLY A 118 -5.49 10.12 15.64
CA GLY A 118 -4.30 10.34 14.81
C GLY A 118 -3.72 9.04 14.24
N MET A 119 -2.50 9.11 13.69
CA MET A 119 -1.76 7.93 13.26
C MET A 119 -0.84 7.46 14.41
N PRO A 120 -1.01 6.24 14.93
CA PRO A 120 -0.17 5.76 16.02
C PRO A 120 1.27 5.58 15.55
N ALA A 121 2.22 6.22 16.25
CA ALA A 121 3.66 6.01 16.03
C ALA A 121 4.05 4.53 16.23
N THR A 122 3.33 3.84 17.12
CA THR A 122 3.48 2.41 17.44
C THR A 122 3.27 1.51 16.21
N LEU A 123 2.54 1.95 15.19
CA LEU A 123 2.34 1.13 13.99
C LEU A 123 3.65 0.96 13.22
N LEU A 124 4.47 2.01 13.10
CA LEU A 124 5.80 1.87 12.51
C LEU A 124 6.75 1.07 13.41
N ASP A 125 6.50 1.01 14.72
CA ASP A 125 7.26 0.17 15.67
C ASP A 125 6.96 -1.33 15.54
N SER A 126 5.84 -1.68 14.92
CA SER A 126 5.58 -3.07 14.53
C SER A 126 6.47 -3.55 13.36
N ILE A 127 7.16 -2.63 12.68
CA ILE A 127 8.16 -2.91 11.64
C ILE A 127 9.55 -2.87 12.27
N SER A 128 10.38 -3.88 12.04
CA SER A 128 11.72 -3.91 12.63
C SER A 128 12.58 -2.74 12.15
N ALA A 129 13.50 -2.27 12.98
CA ALA A 129 14.43 -1.20 12.61
C ALA A 129 15.21 -1.52 11.32
N ARG A 130 15.54 -2.79 11.09
CA ARG A 130 16.22 -3.27 9.88
C ARG A 130 15.36 -3.05 8.62
N GLU A 131 14.08 -3.41 8.68
CA GLU A 131 13.16 -3.23 7.56
C GLU A 131 12.85 -1.75 7.30
N ARG A 132 12.69 -0.94 8.36
CA ARG A 132 12.55 0.52 8.22
C ARG A 132 13.76 1.14 7.52
N GLN A 133 14.98 0.72 7.88
CA GLN A 133 16.19 1.17 7.20
C GLN A 133 16.26 0.71 5.74
N ALA A 134 15.73 -0.48 5.43
CA ALA A 134 15.65 -0.96 4.06
C ALA A 134 14.65 -0.14 3.21
N LEU A 135 13.48 0.19 3.76
CA LEU A 135 12.51 1.11 3.17
C LEU A 135 13.12 2.48 2.89
N LEU A 136 13.82 3.07 3.87
CA LEU A 136 14.51 4.34 3.70
C LEU A 136 15.56 4.27 2.59
N ARG A 137 16.40 3.24 2.57
CA ARG A 137 17.40 3.07 1.50
C ARG A 137 16.76 2.91 0.12
N ALA A 138 15.70 2.12 0.00
CA ALA A 138 15.00 1.94 -1.27
C ALA A 138 14.38 3.24 -1.79
N SER A 139 13.80 4.04 -0.88
CA SER A 139 13.06 5.26 -1.23
C SER A 139 13.97 6.49 -1.38
N CYS A 140 15.10 6.51 -0.67
CA CYS A 140 16.03 7.64 -0.63
C CYS A 140 17.31 7.41 -1.45
N ALA A 141 17.46 6.26 -2.11
CA ALA A 141 18.59 6.02 -3.00
C ALA A 141 18.56 7.05 -4.13
N THR A 142 19.52 7.98 -4.13
CA THR A 142 19.73 8.85 -5.29
C THR A 142 20.15 7.98 -6.46
N ALA A 143 19.45 8.10 -7.59
CA ALA A 143 19.92 7.49 -8.84
C ALA A 143 21.33 8.01 -9.10
N GLN A 144 22.32 7.12 -8.96
CA GLN A 144 23.68 7.41 -9.39
C GLN A 144 23.60 7.60 -10.91
N PRO A 145 24.02 8.75 -11.46
CA PRO A 145 24.07 8.89 -12.91
C PRO A 145 25.00 7.80 -13.45
N ALA A 146 24.51 7.03 -14.43
CA ALA A 146 25.37 6.14 -15.21
C ALA A 146 26.50 7.01 -15.77
N SER A 147 27.73 6.67 -15.36
CA SER A 147 28.96 7.35 -15.79
C SER A 147 29.34 6.91 -17.19
#